data_AF-A0A7L3DRZ1-F1
#
_entry.id   AF-A0A7L3DRZ1-F1
#
_cell.length_a   1.000
_cell.length_b   1.000
_cell.length_c   1.000
_cell.angle_alpha   90.00
_cell.angle_beta   90.00
_cell.angle_gamma   90.00
#
_symmetry.space_group_name_H-M   'P 1'
#
loop_
_entity.id
_entity.type
_entity.pdbx_description
1 polymer ?
#
loop_
_entity_poly.entity_id
_entity_poly.type
_entity_poly.pdbx_seq_one_letter_code
_entity_poly.pdbx_strand_id
1 'polypeptide(L)' 'SPRYFHIAMSEPSPGVPEFVSMGYVDGNLITRYNSEMRRADWMAANLDQPYWDGAAEL' A
#
# COMPACT_ATOMS: atom_id res chain seq x y z
N SER A 1 -9.98 3.43 16.37
CA SER A 1 -9.12 2.22 16.44
C SER A 1 -8.60 1.82 15.07
N PRO A 2 -7.28 1.56 14.92
CA PRO A 2 -6.71 1.11 13.66
C PRO A 2 -7.06 -0.35 13.35
N ARG A 3 -7.32 -0.65 12.08
CA ARG A 3 -7.53 -2.01 11.56
C ARG A 3 -6.79 -2.18 10.24
N TYR A 4 -6.11 -3.30 10.07
CA TYR A 4 -5.34 -3.61 8.87
C TYR A 4 -5.83 -4.90 8.21
N PHE A 5 -5.96 -4.87 6.88
CA PHE A 5 -6.39 -5.98 6.06
C PHE A 5 -5.34 -6.27 4.99
N HIS A 6 -5.12 -7.55 4.70
CA HIS A 6 -4.12 -8.01 3.75
C HIS A 6 -4.76 -9.01 2.80
N ILE A 7 -4.45 -8.86 1.52
CA ILE A 7 -4.83 -9.81 0.46
C ILE A 7 -3.55 -10.20 -0.26
N ALA A 8 -3.31 -11.50 -0.37
CA ALA A 8 -2.22 -12.07 -1.14
C ALA A 8 -2.81 -13.03 -2.18
N MET A 9 -2.35 -12.91 -3.42
CA MET A 9 -2.79 -13.71 -4.55
C MET A 9 -1.62 -14.54 -5.06
N SER A 10 -1.77 -15.85 -5.15
CA SER A 10 -0.70 -16.75 -5.62
C SER A 10 -0.47 -16.69 -7.13
N GLU A 11 -1.52 -16.43 -7.91
CA GLU A 11 -1.48 -16.35 -9.37
C GLU A 11 -2.28 -15.13 -9.85
N PRO A 12 -1.69 -13.92 -9.77
CA PRO A 12 -2.34 -12.71 -10.26
C PRO A 12 -2.54 -12.74 -11.77
N SER A 13 -3.72 -12.33 -12.23
CA SER A 13 -3.91 -11.96 -13.64
C SER A 13 -3.10 -10.70 -13.95
N PRO A 14 -2.71 -10.46 -15.22
CA PRO A 14 -1.96 -9.26 -15.60
C PRO A 14 -2.67 -7.97 -15.15
N GLY A 15 -1.94 -7.09 -14.46
CA GLY A 15 -2.48 -5.82 -13.94
C GLY A 15 -3.28 -5.96 -12.64
N VAL A 16 -3.19 -7.11 -11.96
CA VAL A 16 -3.72 -7.29 -10.62
C VAL A 16 -2.56 -7.44 -9.63
N PRO A 17 -2.50 -6.62 -8.57
CA PRO A 17 -1.44 -6.73 -7.58
C PRO A 17 -1.42 -8.09 -6.88
N GLU A 18 -0.23 -8.69 -6.83
CA GLU A 18 0.03 -9.91 -6.05
C GLU A 18 -0.28 -9.71 -4.55
N PHE A 19 -0.07 -8.49 -4.05
CA PHE A 19 -0.31 -8.15 -2.65
C PHE A 19 -0.95 -6.77 -2.50
N VAL A 20 -1.93 -6.69 -1.60
CA VAL A 20 -2.59 -5.44 -1.19
C VAL A 20 -2.68 -5.38 0.34
N SER A 21 -2.29 -4.25 0.92
CA SER A 21 -2.52 -3.92 2.33
C SER A 21 -3.39 -2.68 2.44
N MET A 22 -4.39 -2.70 3.32
CA MET A 22 -5.30 -1.58 3.59
C MET A 22 -5.38 -1.31 5.08
N GLY A 23 -5.25 -0.04 5.47
CA GLY A 23 -5.38 0.39 6.86
C GLY A 23 -6.52 1.39 7.03
N TYR A 24 -7.35 1.13 8.04
CA TYR A 24 -8.52 1.92 8.39
C TYR A 24 -8.42 2.47 9.79
N VAL A 25 -8.91 3.69 9.99
CA VAL A 25 -9.19 4.27 11.31
C VAL A 25 -10.66 4.65 11.34
N ASP A 26 -11.41 4.04 12.26
CA ASP A 26 -12.84 4.30 12.47
C ASP A 26 -13.68 4.18 11.19
N GLY A 27 -13.33 3.20 10.35
CA GLY A 27 -14.00 2.91 9.08
C GLY A 27 -13.50 3.70 7.88
N ASN A 28 -12.62 4.70 8.08
CA ASN A 28 -12.04 5.49 6.99
C ASN A 28 -10.72 4.88 6.51
N LEU A 29 -10.57 4.70 5.20
CA LEU A 29 -9.31 4.24 4.58
C LEU A 29 -8.26 5.36 4.68
N ILE A 30 -7.16 5.06 5.35
CA ILE A 30 -6.03 6.00 5.49
C ILE A 30 -4.78 5.52 4.79
N THR A 31 -4.65 4.21 4.52
CA THR A 31 -3.53 3.66 3.76
C THR A 31 -3.95 2.54 2.84
N ARG A 32 -3.40 2.53 1.63
CA ARG A 32 -3.53 1.45 0.66
C ARG A 32 -2.18 1.26 -0.02
N TYR A 33 -1.55 0.12 0.21
CA TYR A 33 -0.36 -0.31 -0.52
C TYR A 33 -0.76 -1.40 -1.51
N ASN A 34 -0.22 -1.38 -2.73
CA ASN A 34 -0.31 -2.50 -3.65
C ASN A 34 1.07 -2.77 -4.27
N SER A 35 1.39 -4.05 -4.50
CA SER A 35 2.72 -4.48 -4.93
C SER A 35 3.06 -4.09 -6.37
N GLU A 36 2.06 -3.88 -7.23
CA GLU A 36 2.29 -3.44 -8.61
C GLU A 36 2.69 -1.96 -8.70
N MET A 37 2.18 -1.08 -7.83
CA MET A 37 2.54 0.34 -7.82
C MET A 37 3.66 0.71 -6.86
N ARG A 38 4.09 -0.19 -5.93
CA ARG A 38 5.04 0.10 -4.82
C ARG A 38 4.83 1.49 -4.17
N ARG A 39 3.61 2.01 -4.16
CA ARG A 39 3.26 3.35 -3.66
C ARG A 39 1.90 3.30 -3.01
N ALA A 40 1.77 3.92 -1.85
CA ALA A 40 0.47 4.21 -1.27
C ALA A 40 0.06 5.62 -1.67
N ASP A 41 -1.16 5.77 -2.21
CA ASP A 41 -1.59 7.03 -2.83
C ASP A 41 -1.60 8.20 -1.84
N TRP A 42 -1.97 7.97 -0.56
CA TRP A 42 -1.90 9.01 0.47
C TRP A 42 -0.44 9.37 0.81
N MET A 43 0.47 8.38 0.87
CA MET A 43 1.88 8.66 1.09
C MET A 43 2.40 9.46 -0.10
N ALA A 44 2.00 9.14 -1.33
CA ALA A 44 2.49 9.82 -2.53
C ALA A 44 2.03 11.29 -2.56
N ALA A 45 0.88 11.56 -1.98
CA ALA A 45 0.34 12.91 -1.83
C ALA A 45 0.87 13.68 -0.61
N ASN A 46 1.47 13.02 0.40
CA ASN A 46 1.77 13.64 1.70
C ASN A 46 3.21 13.46 2.19
N LEU A 47 4.00 12.56 1.60
CA LEU A 47 5.37 12.24 2.01
C LEU A 47 6.37 12.61 0.92
N ASP A 48 7.47 13.23 1.34
CA ASP A 48 8.53 13.77 0.53
C ASP A 48 9.48 12.68 -0.02
N GLN A 49 10.24 13.04 -1.06
CA GLN A 49 11.15 12.13 -1.78
C GLN A 49 12.07 11.28 -0.88
N PRO A 50 12.67 11.82 0.20
CA PRO A 50 13.53 11.04 1.10
C PRO A 50 12.83 9.89 1.84
N TYR A 51 11.51 9.99 2.08
CA TYR A 51 10.73 8.89 2.66
C TYR A 51 10.66 7.69 1.69
N TRP A 52 10.59 7.97 0.40
CA TRP A 52 10.49 6.95 -0.65
C TRP A 52 11.80 6.20 -0.89
N ASP A 53 12.92 6.89 -0.81
CA ASP A 53 14.24 6.30 -1.05
C ASP A 53 14.57 5.22 0.00
N GLY A 54 14.18 5.42 1.26
CA GLY A 54 14.38 4.44 2.33
C GLY A 54 13.47 3.19 2.26
N ALA A 55 12.35 3.25 1.54
CA ALA A 55 11.44 2.12 1.34
C ALA A 55 11.80 1.27 0.11
N ALA A 56 12.63 1.81 -0.80
CA ALA A 56 13.05 1.13 -2.02
C ALA A 56 14.24 0.17 -1.81
N GLU A 57 14.89 0.21 -0.65
CA GLU A 57 16.14 -0.51 -0.34
C GLU A 57 15.96 -1.81 0.46
N LEU A 58 14.75 -2.40 0.45
CA LEU A 58 14.46 -3.74 0.99
C LEU A 58 14.06 -4.73 -0.11
#